data_AF-A0A354WN48-F1
#
_entry.id   AF-A0A354WN48-F1
#
_cell.length_a   1.000
_cell.length_b   1.000
_cell.length_c   1.000
_cell.angle_alpha   90.00
_cell.angle_beta   90.00
_cell.angle_gamma   90.00
#
_symmetry.space_group_name_H-M   'P 1'
#
loop_
_entity.id
_entity.type
_entity.pdbx_description
1 polymer ?
#
loop_
_entity_poly.entity_id
_entity_poly.type
_entity_poly.pdbx_seq_one_letter_code
_entity_poly.pdbx_strand_id
1 'polypeptide(L)'
;MRTLAKDILTAAVMGLVVPGIVLSIAARQTDTPPETTAQTVQPTVQETVRLPVLVRQEDGTVSQTDMDGYLVGVVLAEMPVSFESEALEAQSVVARTYARKAWETGGKHGDCSVCTSSACCQGYISQEDYLSQGGTEEGLKKVRAAVAATSGWVLTYEGELIEATYFSCSGGSTEDAAAVWGTEFPYLQAVASPGEEKAAHYTDTVRFSADAFQDALGVTLSGSPGSWFRDVTYTDGGGVDTITIGGTTYKGTFLRSLLGLRSTAFS
;
A
#
# COMPACT_ATOMS: atom_id res chain seq x y z
N MET A 1 66.11 49.60 -6.40
CA MET A 1 66.00 49.35 -4.94
C MET A 1 65.78 47.86 -4.76
N ARG A 2 66.85 47.11 -4.45
CA ARG A 2 67.11 46.52 -3.11
C ARG A 2 66.01 45.50 -2.72
N THR A 3 66.25 44.21 -2.49
CA THR A 3 67.48 43.42 -2.30
C THR A 3 67.08 41.94 -2.14
N LEU A 4 67.92 41.03 -2.67
CA LEU A 4 68.34 39.71 -2.13
C LEU A 4 67.29 38.64 -1.76
N ALA A 5 67.51 37.32 -1.88
CA ALA A 5 68.52 36.44 -2.50
C ALA A 5 68.15 34.99 -2.11
N LYS A 6 68.39 34.02 -3.01
CA LYS A 6 68.82 32.60 -2.79
C LYS A 6 67.84 31.66 -2.02
N ASP A 7 67.67 30.36 -2.30
CA ASP A 7 68.51 29.23 -2.77
C ASP A 7 67.63 28.26 -3.64
N ILE A 8 67.98 27.73 -4.81
CA ILE A 8 68.90 26.62 -5.21
C ILE A 8 68.80 25.32 -4.38
N LEU A 9 68.10 24.30 -4.90
CA LEU A 9 68.68 22.95 -5.08
C LEU A 9 67.86 22.06 -6.06
N THR A 10 68.47 21.82 -7.24
CA THR A 10 68.61 20.56 -8.02
C THR A 10 67.93 19.30 -7.44
N ALA A 11 67.20 18.47 -8.22
CA ALA A 11 67.79 17.64 -9.28
C ALA A 11 66.76 17.11 -10.29
N ALA A 12 67.19 17.09 -11.55
CA ALA A 12 66.54 16.44 -12.68
C ALA A 12 67.06 15.01 -12.84
N VAL A 13 66.19 14.08 -13.27
CA VAL A 13 66.60 12.92 -14.08
C VAL A 13 65.58 12.76 -15.22
N MET A 14 66.08 13.03 -16.42
CA MET A 14 65.45 12.69 -17.70
C MET A 14 65.49 11.17 -17.92
N GLY A 15 64.36 10.61 -18.34
CA GLY A 15 64.27 9.31 -19.01
C GLY A 15 63.38 9.47 -20.24
N LEU A 16 63.99 9.38 -21.41
CA LEU A 16 63.45 9.71 -22.73
C LEU A 16 63.12 8.40 -23.47
N VAL A 17 61.86 8.16 -23.85
CA VAL A 17 61.50 7.36 -25.05
C VAL A 17 60.20 7.90 -25.64
N VAL A 18 60.27 8.25 -26.93
CA VAL A 18 59.25 8.73 -27.88
C VAL A 18 59.19 7.67 -29.01
N PRO A 19 58.28 7.61 -30.01
CA PRO A 19 56.91 8.14 -30.24
C PRO A 19 55.89 7.05 -30.63
N GLY A 20 54.62 7.44 -30.82
CA GLY A 20 53.67 6.66 -31.62
C GLY A 20 52.33 7.37 -31.86
N ILE A 21 52.35 8.50 -32.57
CA ILE A 21 51.12 9.12 -33.11
C ILE A 21 50.73 8.37 -34.38
N VAL A 22 49.53 7.79 -34.41
CA VAL A 22 48.75 7.61 -35.65
C VAL A 22 47.36 8.19 -35.42
N LEU A 23 47.01 9.14 -36.27
CA LEU A 23 45.76 9.88 -36.33
C LEU A 23 44.69 9.08 -37.09
N SER A 24 43.43 9.34 -36.71
CA SER A 24 42.21 9.24 -37.53
C SER A 24 41.68 7.82 -37.77
N ILE A 25 40.39 7.52 -37.54
CA ILE A 25 39.24 8.05 -38.27
C ILE A 25 37.99 8.02 -37.36
N ALA A 26 37.22 9.11 -37.40
CA ALA A 26 35.90 9.19 -36.81
C ALA A 26 34.92 8.27 -37.56
N ALA A 27 34.45 7.22 -36.89
CA ALA A 27 33.25 6.51 -37.27
C ALA A 27 32.15 6.90 -36.27
N ARG A 28 31.08 7.55 -36.78
CA ARG A 28 29.84 7.76 -36.04
C ARG A 28 29.28 6.40 -35.63
N GLN A 29 29.39 6.05 -34.36
CA GLN A 29 28.61 4.97 -33.78
C GLN A 29 27.29 5.57 -33.32
N THR A 30 26.20 5.02 -33.83
CA THR A 30 24.86 5.22 -33.30
C THR A 30 24.84 4.63 -31.89
N ASP A 31 24.65 5.48 -30.88
CA ASP A 31 24.41 5.03 -29.51
C ASP A 31 23.11 4.21 -29.47
N THR A 32 23.26 2.90 -29.33
CA THR A 32 22.20 2.05 -28.81
C THR A 32 22.27 2.14 -27.27
N PRO A 33 21.18 2.48 -26.56
CA PRO A 33 21.19 2.48 -25.10
C PRO A 33 21.60 1.10 -24.57
N PRO A 34 22.41 1.00 -23.50
CA PRO A 34 22.74 -0.29 -22.94
C PRO A 34 21.46 -0.95 -22.41
N GLU A 35 21.20 -2.15 -22.89
CA GLU A 35 20.15 -3.03 -22.40
C GLU A 35 20.49 -3.38 -20.95
N THR A 36 19.82 -2.74 -19.99
CA THR A 36 19.91 -3.05 -18.57
C THR A 36 19.46 -4.49 -18.36
N THR A 37 20.40 -5.42 -18.40
CA THR A 37 20.16 -6.79 -18.00
C THR A 37 19.96 -6.75 -16.48
N ALA A 38 18.72 -6.96 -16.04
CA ALA A 38 18.41 -7.17 -14.63
C ALA A 38 19.21 -8.38 -14.14
N GLN A 39 20.27 -8.15 -13.39
CA GLN A 39 21.04 -9.22 -12.76
C GLN A 39 20.32 -9.63 -11.48
N THR A 40 19.60 -10.74 -11.56
CA THR A 40 19.03 -11.43 -10.40
C THR A 40 20.16 -12.11 -9.63
N VAL A 41 20.68 -11.44 -8.61
CA VAL A 41 21.52 -12.10 -7.61
C VAL A 41 20.59 -12.84 -6.66
N GLN A 42 20.53 -14.17 -6.78
CA GLN A 42 19.84 -15.02 -5.81
C GLN A 42 20.64 -15.01 -4.48
N PRO A 43 20.04 -14.62 -3.35
CA PRO A 43 20.71 -14.74 -2.07
C PRO A 43 20.87 -16.22 -1.69
N THR A 44 22.10 -16.60 -1.34
CA THR A 44 22.44 -17.86 -0.70
C THR A 44 21.61 -18.04 0.57
N VAL A 45 21.05 -19.23 0.78
CA VAL A 45 20.19 -19.60 1.92
C VAL A 45 20.91 -19.34 3.25
N GLN A 46 20.74 -18.13 3.77
CA GLN A 46 21.05 -17.79 5.16
C GLN A 46 19.91 -18.35 6.02
N GLU A 47 20.30 -19.02 7.09
CA GLU A 47 19.47 -19.44 8.22
C GLU A 47 18.34 -18.41 8.45
N THR A 48 17.13 -18.74 8.01
CA THR A 48 16.02 -17.78 7.95
C THR A 48 15.60 -17.45 9.38
N VAL A 49 16.13 -16.37 9.94
CA VAL A 49 15.52 -15.71 11.09
C VAL A 49 14.16 -15.25 10.61
N ARG A 50 13.12 -16.04 10.90
CA ARG A 50 11.76 -15.66 10.55
C ARG A 50 11.41 -14.46 11.42
N LEU A 51 11.08 -13.33 10.78
CA LEU A 51 10.79 -12.08 11.48
C LEU A 51 9.61 -12.31 12.43
N PRO A 52 9.79 -12.14 13.77
CA PRO A 52 8.70 -12.32 14.71
C PRO A 52 7.73 -11.15 14.62
N VAL A 53 6.44 -11.46 14.64
CA VAL A 53 5.34 -10.49 14.65
C VAL A 53 4.61 -10.63 15.99
N LEU A 54 4.50 -9.53 16.72
CA LEU A 54 3.67 -9.44 17.92
C LEU A 54 2.26 -9.01 17.52
N VAL A 55 1.27 -9.86 17.77
CA VAL A 55 -0.12 -9.69 17.33
C VAL A 55 -1.02 -9.56 18.55
N ARG A 56 -1.67 -8.40 18.68
CA ARG A 56 -2.70 -8.19 19.70
C ARG A 56 -4.04 -8.75 19.25
N GLN A 57 -4.62 -9.60 20.08
CA GLN A 57 -5.93 -10.21 19.91
C GLN A 57 -7.07 -9.29 20.39
N GLU A 58 -8.31 -9.63 20.07
CA GLU A 58 -9.49 -8.85 20.50
C GLU A 58 -9.65 -8.81 22.03
N ASP A 59 -9.24 -9.86 22.74
CA ASP A 59 -9.27 -9.93 24.20
C ASP A 59 -8.14 -9.12 24.90
N GLY A 60 -7.30 -8.46 24.11
CA GLY A 60 -6.17 -7.64 24.57
C GLY A 60 -4.88 -8.41 24.84
N THR A 61 -4.88 -9.74 24.70
CA THR A 61 -3.65 -10.54 24.80
C THR A 61 -2.74 -10.30 23.59
N VAL A 62 -1.43 -10.48 23.79
CA VAL A 62 -0.42 -10.38 22.72
C VAL A 62 0.21 -11.74 22.52
N SER A 63 0.15 -12.26 21.30
CA SER A 63 0.83 -13.49 20.89
C SER A 63 1.98 -13.16 19.94
N GLN A 64 2.97 -14.05 19.90
CA GLN A 64 4.07 -13.96 18.95
C GLN A 64 3.93 -15.08 17.92
N THR A 65 4.11 -14.73 16.64
CA THR A 65 4.14 -15.68 15.53
C THR A 65 5.24 -15.28 14.55
N ASP A 66 5.60 -16.17 13.63
CA ASP A 66 6.48 -15.80 12.53
C ASP A 66 5.70 -15.09 11.40
N MET A 67 6.38 -14.25 10.63
CA MET A 67 5.77 -13.45 9.57
C MET A 67 4.92 -14.27 8.60
N ASP A 68 5.41 -15.41 8.11
CA ASP A 68 4.65 -16.21 7.14
C ASP A 68 3.43 -16.87 7.82
N GLY A 69 3.58 -17.33 9.07
CA GLY A 69 2.46 -17.81 9.88
C GLY A 69 1.38 -16.76 10.12
N TYR A 70 1.78 -15.52 10.42
CA TYR A 70 0.86 -14.37 10.53
C TYR A 70 0.13 -14.12 9.21
N LEU A 71 0.87 -14.07 8.10
CA LEU A 71 0.34 -13.73 6.79
C LEU A 71 -0.67 -14.75 6.26
N VAL A 72 -0.49 -16.04 6.58
CA VAL A 72 -1.52 -17.04 6.28
C VAL A 72 -2.85 -16.66 6.94
N GLY A 73 -2.82 -16.26 8.21
CA GLY A 73 -4.03 -15.84 8.92
C GLY A 73 -4.64 -14.54 8.38
N VAL A 74 -3.79 -13.60 7.94
CA VAL A 74 -4.26 -12.36 7.29
C VAL A 74 -4.93 -12.65 5.96
N VAL A 75 -4.30 -13.42 5.08
CA VAL A 75 -4.85 -13.71 3.75
C VAL A 75 -6.16 -14.49 3.87
N LEU A 76 -6.27 -15.43 4.82
CA LEU A 76 -7.53 -16.15 5.09
C LEU A 76 -8.66 -15.23 5.57
N ALA A 77 -8.33 -14.16 6.30
CA ALA A 77 -9.32 -13.22 6.82
C ALA A 77 -9.73 -12.15 5.80
N GLU A 78 -8.82 -11.74 4.92
CA GLU A 78 -8.98 -10.57 4.05
C GLU A 78 -9.40 -10.92 2.62
N MET A 79 -9.05 -12.12 2.13
CA MET A 79 -9.31 -12.51 0.74
C MET A 79 -9.97 -13.89 0.63
N PRO A 80 -11.06 -14.04 -0.14
CA PRO A 80 -11.66 -15.35 -0.35
C PRO A 80 -10.68 -16.32 -1.00
N VAL A 81 -10.53 -17.52 -0.42
CA VAL A 81 -9.61 -18.56 -0.93
C VAL A 81 -9.93 -19.04 -2.35
N SER A 82 -11.15 -18.76 -2.83
CA SER A 82 -11.59 -19.03 -4.20
C SER A 82 -10.97 -18.09 -5.24
N PHE A 83 -10.39 -16.96 -4.82
CA PHE A 83 -9.72 -16.01 -5.73
C PHE A 83 -8.49 -16.64 -6.38
N GLU A 84 -8.06 -16.08 -7.50
CA GLU A 84 -6.89 -16.56 -8.24
C GLU A 84 -5.63 -16.57 -7.37
N SER A 85 -4.72 -17.52 -7.61
CA SER A 85 -3.49 -17.66 -6.81
C SER A 85 -2.65 -16.39 -6.85
N GLU A 86 -2.54 -15.75 -8.01
CA GLU A 86 -1.84 -14.47 -8.18
C GLU A 86 -2.44 -13.34 -7.31
N ALA A 87 -3.76 -13.35 -7.09
CA ALA A 87 -4.40 -12.39 -6.20
C ALA A 87 -4.05 -12.65 -4.73
N LEU A 88 -4.02 -13.93 -4.32
CA LEU A 88 -3.59 -14.32 -2.97
C LEU A 88 -2.10 -14.01 -2.74
N GLU A 89 -1.26 -14.16 -3.76
CA GLU A 89 0.16 -13.79 -3.74
C GLU A 89 0.32 -12.27 -3.62
N ALA A 90 -0.39 -11.48 -4.43
CA ALA A 90 -0.41 -10.03 -4.31
C ALA A 90 -0.86 -9.58 -2.90
N GLN A 91 -1.93 -10.16 -2.36
CA GLN A 91 -2.40 -9.88 -1.00
C GLN A 91 -1.33 -10.24 0.05
N SER A 92 -0.60 -11.34 -0.13
CA SER A 92 0.48 -11.76 0.76
C SER A 92 1.62 -10.73 0.78
N VAL A 93 2.00 -10.19 -0.38
CA VAL A 93 3.05 -9.15 -0.49
C VAL A 93 2.60 -7.83 0.15
N VAL A 94 1.37 -7.40 -0.11
CA VAL A 94 0.79 -6.18 0.47
C VAL A 94 0.72 -6.31 1.99
N ALA A 95 0.18 -7.42 2.50
CA ALA A 95 0.10 -7.66 3.95
C ALA A 95 1.49 -7.77 4.60
N ARG A 96 2.46 -8.40 3.94
CA ARG A 96 3.84 -8.48 4.44
C ARG A 96 4.48 -7.10 4.53
N THR A 97 4.22 -6.25 3.53
CA THR A 97 4.74 -4.87 3.51
C THR A 97 4.19 -4.07 4.68
N TYR A 98 2.87 -4.14 4.93
CA TYR A 98 2.23 -3.50 6.08
C TYR A 98 2.83 -3.98 7.41
N ALA A 99 2.85 -5.30 7.63
CA ALA A 99 3.32 -5.89 8.87
C ALA A 99 4.81 -5.62 9.13
N ARG A 100 5.63 -5.67 8.09
CA ARG A 100 7.07 -5.35 8.18
C ARG A 100 7.28 -3.88 8.53
N LYS A 101 6.56 -2.97 7.88
CA LYS A 101 6.66 -1.54 8.18
C LYS A 101 6.26 -1.26 9.62
N ALA A 102 5.15 -1.84 10.07
CA ALA A 102 4.72 -1.72 11.47
C ALA A 102 5.74 -2.30 12.45
N TRP A 103 6.43 -3.39 12.09
CA TRP A 103 7.53 -3.93 12.88
C TRP A 103 8.73 -2.98 12.94
N GLU A 104 9.12 -2.36 11.81
CA GLU A 104 10.28 -1.46 11.72
C GLU A 104 10.04 -0.11 12.42
N THR A 105 8.80 0.42 12.38
CA THR A 105 8.46 1.74 12.93
C THR A 105 7.82 1.70 14.31
N GLY A 106 7.59 0.51 14.88
CA GLY A 106 6.85 0.34 16.14
C GLY A 106 5.32 0.40 16.02
N GLY A 107 4.80 0.44 14.78
CA GLY A 107 3.38 0.26 14.48
C GLY A 107 2.46 1.30 15.12
N LYS A 108 1.19 0.91 15.30
CA LYS A 108 0.16 1.73 15.99
C LYS A 108 0.04 1.40 17.47
N HIS A 109 0.74 0.36 17.93
CA HIS A 109 0.55 -0.25 19.23
C HIS A 109 1.91 -0.25 19.93
N GLY A 110 2.06 0.50 21.02
CA GLY A 110 3.38 0.61 21.69
C GLY A 110 3.94 -0.70 22.26
N ASP A 111 3.13 -1.76 22.34
CA ASP A 111 3.45 -3.07 22.89
C ASP A 111 3.42 -4.22 21.86
N CYS A 112 3.01 -3.97 20.61
CA CYS A 112 2.93 -5.00 19.58
C CYS A 112 3.08 -4.42 18.16
N SER A 113 3.38 -5.26 17.18
CA SER A 113 3.55 -4.80 15.79
C SER A 113 2.21 -4.49 15.15
N VAL A 114 1.21 -5.36 15.36
CA VAL A 114 -0.11 -5.32 14.71
C VAL A 114 -1.22 -5.83 15.64
N CYS A 115 -2.48 -5.61 15.27
CA CYS A 115 -3.65 -6.22 15.91
C CYS A 115 -4.52 -6.96 14.89
N THR A 116 -5.44 -7.80 15.38
CA THR A 116 -6.34 -8.61 14.54
C THR A 116 -7.56 -7.86 13.99
N SER A 117 -7.72 -6.58 14.34
CA SER A 117 -8.85 -5.76 13.88
C SER A 117 -8.56 -5.16 12.51
N SER A 118 -9.35 -5.52 11.50
CA SER A 118 -9.27 -4.94 10.14
C SER A 118 -9.58 -3.45 10.10
N ALA A 119 -10.33 -2.92 11.08
CA ALA A 119 -10.58 -1.48 11.20
C ALA A 119 -9.35 -0.70 11.67
N CYS A 120 -8.34 -1.37 12.25
CA CYS A 120 -7.15 -0.75 12.80
C CYS A 120 -5.87 -1.15 12.06
N CYS A 121 -5.64 -2.45 11.89
CA CYS A 121 -4.50 -3.00 11.17
C CYS A 121 -4.99 -3.87 10.00
N GLN A 122 -5.11 -5.17 10.23
CA GLN A 122 -5.47 -6.15 9.21
C GLN A 122 -6.37 -7.20 9.88
N GLY A 123 -7.32 -7.72 9.13
CA GLY A 123 -8.07 -8.90 9.53
C GLY A 123 -7.11 -10.06 9.79
N TYR A 124 -7.44 -10.88 10.77
CA TYR A 124 -6.68 -12.08 11.08
C TYR A 124 -7.62 -13.16 11.59
N ILE A 125 -7.47 -14.37 11.06
CA ILE A 125 -8.12 -15.57 11.57
C ILE A 125 -7.05 -16.64 11.76
N SER A 126 -7.09 -17.35 12.88
CA SER A 126 -6.17 -18.48 13.08
C SER A 126 -6.51 -19.60 12.09
N GLN A 127 -5.52 -20.44 11.75
CA GLN A 127 -5.75 -21.55 10.83
C GLN A 127 -6.74 -22.57 11.41
N GLU A 128 -6.75 -22.74 12.74
CA GLU A 128 -7.70 -23.61 13.44
C GLU A 128 -9.12 -23.01 13.41
N ASP A 129 -9.25 -21.71 13.64
CA ASP A 129 -10.54 -21.01 13.55
C ASP A 129 -11.10 -21.01 12.12
N TYR A 130 -10.23 -20.84 11.11
CA TYR A 130 -10.62 -20.94 9.73
C TYR A 130 -11.25 -22.30 9.41
N LEU A 131 -10.60 -23.39 9.83
CA LEU A 131 -11.12 -24.75 9.62
C LEU A 131 -12.39 -25.02 10.44
N SER A 132 -12.44 -24.55 11.69
CA SER A 132 -13.61 -24.74 12.56
C SER A 132 -14.84 -23.97 12.08
N GLN A 133 -14.65 -22.86 11.37
CA GLN A 133 -15.70 -22.04 10.76
C GLN A 133 -16.10 -22.51 9.35
N GLY A 134 -15.66 -23.70 8.93
CA GLY A 134 -16.06 -24.32 7.66
C GLY A 134 -15.11 -24.06 6.49
N GLY A 135 -13.92 -23.50 6.76
CA GLY A 135 -12.80 -23.49 5.82
C GLY A 135 -12.33 -24.90 5.47
N THR A 136 -11.62 -25.05 4.35
CA THR A 136 -11.14 -26.35 3.87
C THR A 136 -9.62 -26.46 3.94
N GLU A 137 -9.11 -27.67 4.13
CA GLU A 137 -7.67 -27.94 4.09
C GLU A 137 -7.06 -27.58 2.73
N GLU A 138 -7.81 -27.75 1.64
CA GLU A 138 -7.39 -27.33 0.30
C GLU A 138 -7.25 -25.80 0.21
N GLY A 139 -8.19 -25.04 0.76
CA GLY A 139 -8.13 -23.58 0.82
C GLY A 139 -6.95 -23.10 1.65
N LEU A 140 -6.76 -23.70 2.83
CA LEU A 140 -5.61 -23.42 3.69
C LEU A 140 -4.28 -23.71 2.98
N LYS A 141 -4.18 -24.85 2.29
CA LYS A 141 -2.99 -25.24 1.52
C LYS A 141 -2.70 -24.25 0.40
N LYS A 142 -3.73 -23.77 -0.31
CA LYS A 142 -3.59 -22.77 -1.37
C LYS A 142 -3.03 -21.45 -0.82
N VAL A 143 -3.56 -20.97 0.30
CA VAL A 143 -3.06 -19.74 0.94
C VAL A 143 -1.62 -19.91 1.43
N ARG A 144 -1.29 -21.04 2.08
CA ARG A 144 0.09 -21.34 2.48
C ARG A 144 1.05 -21.32 1.28
N ALA A 145 0.63 -21.85 0.14
CA ALA A 145 1.44 -21.83 -1.08
C ALA A 145 1.67 -20.41 -1.59
N ALA A 146 0.65 -19.55 -1.61
CA ALA A 146 0.76 -18.15 -2.02
C ALA A 146 1.71 -17.34 -1.10
N VAL A 147 1.58 -17.52 0.22
CA VAL A 147 2.47 -16.85 1.19
C VAL A 147 3.93 -17.30 1.01
N ALA A 148 4.15 -18.59 0.77
CA ALA A 148 5.48 -19.16 0.57
C ALA A 148 6.10 -18.73 -0.79
N ALA A 149 5.30 -18.69 -1.86
CA ALA A 149 5.75 -18.26 -3.18
C ALA A 149 6.28 -16.81 -3.18
N THR A 150 5.73 -15.98 -2.31
CA THR A 150 6.09 -14.56 -2.15
C THR A 150 6.98 -14.29 -0.94
N SER A 151 7.62 -15.32 -0.38
CA SER A 151 8.41 -15.17 0.85
C SER A 151 9.52 -14.13 0.67
N GLY A 152 9.57 -13.17 1.61
CA GLY A 152 10.52 -12.07 1.60
C GLY A 152 10.19 -10.90 0.65
N TRP A 153 9.17 -11.02 -0.20
CA TRP A 153 8.79 -9.94 -1.11
C TRP A 153 8.04 -8.84 -0.37
N VAL A 154 8.43 -7.59 -0.63
CA VAL A 154 7.82 -6.38 -0.07
C VAL A 154 7.76 -5.29 -1.13
N LEU A 155 6.83 -4.36 -0.98
CA LEU A 155 6.68 -3.21 -1.87
C LEU A 155 7.46 -2.02 -1.30
N THR A 156 8.27 -1.39 -2.16
CA THR A 156 9.05 -0.21 -1.80
C THR A 156 8.86 0.90 -2.82
N TYR A 157 9.03 2.14 -2.37
CA TYR A 157 9.14 3.32 -3.21
C TYR A 157 10.34 4.12 -2.74
N GLU A 158 11.25 4.45 -3.66
CA GLU A 158 12.52 5.12 -3.33
C GLU A 158 13.36 4.42 -2.25
N GLY A 159 13.25 3.09 -2.17
CA GLY A 159 13.99 2.25 -1.21
C GLY A 159 13.32 2.09 0.16
N GLU A 160 12.24 2.81 0.41
CA GLU A 160 11.47 2.76 1.67
C GLU A 160 10.20 1.92 1.53
N LEU A 161 9.76 1.25 2.60
CA LEU A 161 8.50 0.50 2.60
C LEU A 161 7.30 1.44 2.41
N ILE A 162 6.41 1.08 1.48
CA ILE A 162 5.21 1.88 1.18
C ILE A 162 4.14 1.78 2.28
N GLU A 163 3.21 2.72 2.30
CA GLU A 163 1.89 2.51 2.93
C GLU A 163 1.06 1.53 2.06
N ALA A 164 1.09 0.25 2.43
CA ALA A 164 0.47 -0.83 1.64
C ALA A 164 -1.01 -1.03 2.00
N THR A 165 -1.85 -0.04 1.68
CA THR A 165 -3.30 -0.10 1.94
C THR A 165 -4.05 -0.87 0.87
N TYR A 166 -5.13 -1.56 1.25
CA TYR A 166 -6.01 -2.31 0.35
C TYR A 166 -7.46 -2.22 0.85
N PHE A 167 -8.41 -2.55 -0.03
CA PHE A 167 -9.84 -2.57 0.28
C PHE A 167 -10.57 -3.53 -0.67
N SER A 168 -11.84 -3.84 -0.36
CA SER A 168 -12.58 -4.95 -0.99
C SER A 168 -13.00 -4.72 -2.45
N CYS A 169 -13.44 -3.52 -2.81
CA CYS A 169 -13.99 -3.19 -4.13
C CYS A 169 -13.91 -1.67 -4.32
N SER A 170 -13.49 -1.22 -5.50
CA SER A 170 -13.28 0.20 -5.79
C SER A 170 -14.51 0.87 -6.39
N GLY A 171 -15.39 0.10 -7.04
CA GLY A 171 -16.50 0.66 -7.81
C GLY A 171 -16.04 1.23 -9.16
N GLY A 172 -14.86 0.82 -9.65
CA GLY A 172 -14.32 1.14 -10.96
C GLY A 172 -13.05 2.00 -10.96
N SER A 173 -12.70 2.63 -9.83
CA SER A 173 -11.45 3.38 -9.66
C SER A 173 -10.98 3.38 -8.21
N THR A 174 -9.67 3.30 -7.99
CA THR A 174 -9.08 3.58 -6.67
C THR A 174 -9.13 5.07 -6.36
N GLU A 175 -8.88 5.41 -5.09
CA GLU A 175 -8.84 6.79 -4.61
C GLU A 175 -7.42 7.28 -4.38
N ASP A 176 -7.25 8.60 -4.45
CA ASP A 176 -6.03 9.27 -4.03
C ASP A 176 -5.95 9.31 -2.49
N ALA A 177 -4.78 9.01 -1.93
CA ALA A 177 -4.58 9.01 -0.49
C ALA A 177 -4.81 10.38 0.19
N ALA A 178 -4.53 11.49 -0.49
CA ALA A 178 -4.80 12.83 0.03
C ALA A 178 -6.29 13.12 0.11
N ALA A 179 -7.09 12.57 -0.80
CA ALA A 179 -8.54 12.70 -0.73
C ALA A 179 -9.14 11.94 0.48
N VAL A 180 -8.54 10.80 0.85
CA VAL A 180 -9.04 9.95 1.95
C VAL A 180 -8.46 10.35 3.31
N TRP A 181 -7.15 10.59 3.38
CA TRP A 181 -6.39 10.79 4.62
C TRP A 181 -5.70 12.16 4.72
N GLY A 182 -5.78 13.01 3.69
CA GLY A 182 -5.15 14.32 3.68
C GLY A 182 -3.63 14.31 3.50
N THR A 183 -3.03 13.15 3.22
CA THR A 183 -1.58 12.99 2.99
C THR A 183 -1.33 12.42 1.61
N GLU A 184 -0.46 13.08 0.84
CA GLU A 184 -0.07 12.64 -0.49
C GLU A 184 1.00 11.53 -0.42
N PHE A 185 0.80 10.48 -1.21
CA PHE A 185 1.82 9.47 -1.47
C PHE A 185 1.92 9.25 -2.98
N PRO A 186 3.13 9.36 -3.60
CA PRO A 186 3.28 9.22 -5.05
C PRO A 186 2.79 7.89 -5.64
N TYR A 187 2.69 6.86 -4.80
CA TYR A 187 2.26 5.51 -5.16
C TYR A 187 0.81 5.17 -4.76
N LEU A 188 0.11 6.07 -4.05
CA LEU A 188 -1.32 5.91 -3.71
C LEU A 188 -2.13 6.98 -4.45
N GLN A 189 -2.27 6.76 -5.75
CA GLN A 189 -2.96 7.63 -6.68
C GLN A 189 -4.26 6.97 -7.16
N ALA A 190 -5.22 7.78 -7.60
CA ALA A 190 -6.42 7.28 -8.26
C ALA A 190 -6.04 6.63 -9.60
N VAL A 191 -6.40 5.34 -9.76
CA VAL A 191 -6.22 4.57 -10.99
C VAL A 191 -7.47 3.78 -11.30
N ALA A 192 -7.77 3.61 -12.59
CA ALA A 192 -8.89 2.80 -13.03
C ALA A 192 -8.72 1.33 -12.59
N SER A 193 -9.81 0.72 -12.10
CA SER A 193 -9.88 -0.68 -11.68
C SER A 193 -11.05 -1.38 -12.40
N PRO A 194 -10.92 -1.66 -13.70
CA PRO A 194 -11.98 -2.30 -14.49
C PRO A 194 -12.15 -3.78 -14.11
N GLY A 195 -13.36 -4.33 -14.29
CA GLY A 195 -13.63 -5.76 -14.09
C GLY A 195 -14.21 -6.13 -12.72
N GLU A 196 -14.54 -5.13 -11.89
CA GLU A 196 -15.13 -5.33 -10.56
C GLU A 196 -16.67 -5.42 -10.59
N GLU A 197 -17.32 -5.33 -11.75
CA GLU A 197 -18.78 -5.18 -11.87
C GLU A 197 -19.56 -6.40 -11.35
N LYS A 198 -18.88 -7.54 -11.18
CA LYS A 198 -19.42 -8.78 -10.61
C LYS A 198 -19.13 -8.94 -9.11
N ALA A 199 -18.39 -8.02 -8.50
CA ALA A 199 -18.11 -8.07 -7.08
C ALA A 199 -19.42 -7.93 -6.29
N ALA A 200 -19.54 -8.70 -5.20
CA ALA A 200 -20.77 -8.74 -4.40
C ALA A 200 -21.21 -7.36 -3.88
N HIS A 201 -20.24 -6.48 -3.62
CA HIS A 201 -20.43 -5.12 -3.12
C HIS A 201 -20.03 -4.06 -4.16
N TYR A 202 -20.17 -4.36 -5.46
CA TYR A 202 -19.99 -3.35 -6.51
C TYR A 202 -21.04 -2.24 -6.42
N THR A 203 -22.26 -2.58 -6.01
CA THR A 203 -23.32 -1.61 -5.76
C THR A 203 -24.15 -2.04 -4.55
N ASP A 204 -24.26 -1.16 -3.57
CA ASP A 204 -25.08 -1.35 -2.38
C ASP A 204 -26.12 -0.21 -2.30
N THR A 205 -27.24 -0.45 -1.62
CA THR A 205 -28.25 0.59 -1.37
C THR A 205 -28.68 0.62 0.08
N VAL A 206 -28.48 1.78 0.72
CA VAL A 206 -29.01 2.09 2.05
C VAL A 206 -30.18 3.06 1.90
N ARG A 207 -31.24 2.88 2.70
CA ARG A 207 -32.43 3.73 2.67
C ARG A 207 -32.69 4.35 4.03
N PHE A 208 -32.94 5.65 4.03
CA PHE A 208 -33.31 6.43 5.20
C PHE A 208 -34.69 7.05 5.00
N SER A 209 -35.46 7.16 6.07
CA SER A 209 -36.56 8.14 6.08
C SER A 209 -35.98 9.55 6.15
N ALA A 210 -36.78 10.54 5.77
CA ALA A 210 -36.44 11.96 5.90
C ALA A 210 -36.02 12.31 7.34
N ASP A 211 -36.77 11.81 8.33
CA ASP A 211 -36.49 12.07 9.76
C ASP A 211 -35.21 11.38 10.21
N ALA A 212 -35.01 10.10 9.86
CA ALA A 212 -33.81 9.37 10.24
C ALA A 212 -32.53 9.99 9.66
N PHE A 213 -32.59 10.52 8.44
CA PHE A 213 -31.47 11.21 7.81
C PHE A 213 -31.13 12.54 8.52
N GLN A 214 -32.16 13.31 8.86
CA GLN A 214 -32.02 14.56 9.60
C GLN A 214 -31.48 14.32 11.02
N ASP A 215 -32.01 13.31 11.71
CA ASP A 215 -31.56 12.88 13.03
C ASP A 215 -30.09 12.44 13.00
N ALA A 216 -29.68 11.67 11.99
CA ALA A 216 -28.29 11.25 11.83
C ALA A 216 -27.34 12.44 11.66
N LEU A 217 -27.75 13.46 10.90
CA LEU A 217 -26.99 14.70 10.72
C LEU A 217 -27.12 15.70 11.88
N GLY A 218 -28.10 15.52 12.77
CA GLY A 218 -28.43 16.48 13.82
C GLY A 218 -28.93 17.82 13.28
N VAL A 219 -29.65 17.82 12.16
CA VAL A 219 -30.13 19.04 11.48
C VAL A 219 -31.63 19.00 11.23
N THR A 220 -32.26 20.16 11.03
CA THR A 220 -33.63 20.27 10.53
C THR A 220 -33.60 20.92 9.15
N LEU A 221 -34.05 20.18 8.14
CA LEU A 221 -34.03 20.59 6.74
C LEU A 221 -35.44 20.98 6.29
N SER A 222 -35.54 22.03 5.50
CA SER A 222 -36.81 22.49 4.94
C SER A 222 -37.00 21.98 3.51
N GLY A 223 -38.27 21.89 3.07
CA GLY A 223 -38.61 21.41 1.73
C GLY A 223 -38.55 19.89 1.59
N SER A 224 -38.67 19.40 0.36
CA SER A 224 -38.62 17.97 0.06
C SER A 224 -37.16 17.44 0.05
N PRO A 225 -36.93 16.15 0.36
CA PRO A 225 -35.59 15.57 0.41
C PRO A 225 -34.72 15.83 -0.82
N GLY A 226 -35.31 15.80 -2.03
CA GLY A 226 -34.57 16.08 -3.27
C GLY A 226 -34.00 17.51 -3.38
N SER A 227 -34.44 18.44 -2.54
CA SER A 227 -33.94 19.83 -2.51
C SER A 227 -32.81 20.08 -1.51
N TRP A 228 -32.49 19.08 -0.67
CA TRP A 228 -31.53 19.22 0.42
C TRP A 228 -30.09 19.20 -0.06
N PHE A 229 -29.81 18.48 -1.15
CA PHE A 229 -28.48 18.19 -1.67
C PHE A 229 -28.10 19.13 -2.80
N ARG A 230 -26.95 19.80 -2.69
CA ARG A 230 -26.41 20.74 -3.70
C ARG A 230 -24.89 20.66 -3.74
N ASP A 231 -24.32 21.24 -4.81
CA ASP A 231 -22.89 21.54 -4.92
C ASP A 231 -21.99 20.32 -4.63
N VAL A 232 -22.32 19.17 -5.21
CA VAL A 232 -21.51 17.96 -5.09
C VAL A 232 -20.23 18.11 -5.89
N THR A 233 -19.08 17.87 -5.26
CA THR A 233 -17.77 17.75 -5.91
C THR A 233 -17.26 16.32 -5.75
N TYR A 234 -16.42 15.88 -6.68
CA TYR A 234 -15.88 14.53 -6.72
C TYR A 234 -14.35 14.56 -6.66
N THR A 235 -13.77 13.52 -6.08
CA THR A 235 -12.33 13.23 -6.14
C THR A 235 -11.95 12.68 -7.51
N ASP A 236 -10.65 12.57 -7.80
CA ASP A 236 -10.16 11.92 -9.02
C ASP A 236 -10.55 10.44 -9.10
N GLY A 237 -10.75 9.78 -7.94
CA GLY A 237 -11.25 8.40 -7.86
C GLY A 237 -12.77 8.28 -8.03
N GLY A 238 -13.50 9.39 -8.13
CA GLY A 238 -14.95 9.42 -8.37
C GLY A 238 -15.82 9.35 -7.11
N GLY A 239 -15.24 9.28 -5.91
CA GLY A 239 -15.95 9.46 -4.67
C GLY A 239 -16.41 10.90 -4.44
N VAL A 240 -17.45 11.10 -3.64
CA VAL A 240 -17.88 12.44 -3.19
C VAL A 240 -16.76 13.06 -2.35
N ASP A 241 -16.18 14.16 -2.83
CA ASP A 241 -15.24 14.97 -2.04
C ASP A 241 -16.04 15.84 -1.06
N THR A 242 -16.92 16.69 -1.58
CA THR A 242 -17.83 17.50 -0.76
C THR A 242 -19.25 17.52 -1.29
N ILE A 243 -20.21 17.78 -0.40
CA ILE A 243 -21.61 17.99 -0.72
C ILE A 243 -22.22 19.00 0.25
N THR A 244 -23.03 19.92 -0.27
CA THR A 244 -23.78 20.87 0.54
C THR A 244 -25.16 20.30 0.88
N ILE A 245 -25.46 20.18 2.17
CA ILE A 245 -26.74 19.69 2.69
C ILE A 245 -27.33 20.76 3.60
N GLY A 246 -28.48 21.33 3.21
CA GLY A 246 -29.14 22.36 4.02
C GLY A 246 -28.34 23.66 4.21
N GLY A 247 -27.40 23.95 3.31
CA GLY A 247 -26.51 25.12 3.40
C GLY A 247 -25.19 24.88 4.12
N THR A 248 -24.96 23.69 4.67
CA THR A 248 -23.69 23.29 5.28
C THR A 248 -22.95 22.32 4.35
N THR A 249 -21.66 22.55 4.15
CA THR A 249 -20.80 21.66 3.36
C THR A 249 -20.22 20.54 4.22
N TYR A 250 -20.36 19.31 3.75
CA TYR A 250 -19.83 18.10 4.39
C TYR A 250 -18.83 17.41 3.48
N LYS A 251 -17.80 16.80 4.07
CA LYS A 251 -16.90 15.88 3.36
C LYS A 251 -17.59 14.53 3.13
N GLY A 252 -17.38 13.91 1.99
CA GLY A 252 -17.95 12.59 1.69
C GLY A 252 -17.47 11.50 2.66
N THR A 253 -16.21 11.57 3.12
CA THR A 253 -15.66 10.65 4.13
C THR A 253 -16.41 10.74 5.46
N PHE A 254 -16.76 11.95 5.90
CA PHE A 254 -17.59 12.17 7.08
C PHE A 254 -18.97 11.55 6.92
N LEU A 255 -19.64 11.80 5.78
CA LEU A 255 -20.98 11.26 5.51
C LEU A 255 -20.98 9.74 5.40
N ARG A 256 -19.95 9.15 4.77
CA ARG A 256 -19.78 7.70 4.72
C ARG A 256 -19.78 7.10 6.12
N SER A 257 -18.95 7.62 7.01
CA SER A 257 -18.86 7.14 8.40
C SER A 257 -20.15 7.38 9.17
N LEU A 258 -20.73 8.57 9.06
CA LEU A 258 -21.94 8.95 9.78
C LEU A 258 -23.15 8.10 9.39
N LEU A 259 -23.33 7.85 8.09
CA LEU A 259 -24.47 7.15 7.53
C LEU A 259 -24.21 5.65 7.35
N GLY A 260 -23.04 5.15 7.76
CA GLY A 260 -22.67 3.73 7.63
C GLY A 260 -22.61 3.24 6.18
N LEU A 261 -22.21 4.10 5.25
CA LEU A 261 -22.08 3.75 3.84
C LEU A 261 -20.80 2.94 3.60
N ARG A 262 -20.80 2.12 2.54
CA ARG A 262 -19.66 1.28 2.17
C ARG A 262 -18.47 2.11 1.66
N SER A 263 -18.73 3.13 0.85
CA SER A 263 -17.73 3.99 0.22
C SER A 263 -18.18 5.45 0.21
N THR A 264 -17.31 6.33 -0.28
CA THR A 264 -17.61 7.73 -0.61
C THR A 264 -18.24 7.89 -2.00
N ALA A 265 -18.26 6.84 -2.82
CA ALA A 265 -18.90 6.84 -4.13
C ALA A 265 -20.40 6.54 -4.00
N PHE A 266 -21.19 7.56 -3.65
CA PHE A 266 -22.65 7.48 -3.49
C PHE A 266 -23.37 8.58 -4.28
N SER A 267 -24.67 8.34 -4.55
CA SER A 267 -25.55 9.23 -5.32
C SER A 267 -26.95 9.30 -4.72
#